data_AF-A0A957MFM6-F1
#
_entry.id   AF-A0A957MFM6-F1
#
_cell.length_a   1.000
_cell.length_b   1.000
_cell.length_c   1.000
_cell.angle_alpha   90.00
_cell.angle_beta   90.00
_cell.angle_gamma   90.00
#
_symmetry.space_group_name_H-M   'P 1'
#
loop_
_entity.id
_entity.type
_entity.pdbx_description
1 polymer ?
#
loop_
_entity_poly.entity_id
_entity_poly.type
_entity_poly.pdbx_seq_one_letter_code
_entity_poly.pdbx_strand_id
1 'polypeptide(L)'
;MSVVVFCQSAQTNKGGNMQSNQLSRRRFLQLSGMGAASAVLLAACQAPAAAPGAGPAAGGEAAPAAAKTEIRVAHAWDASFWPVQEEFDQKFNEKYPDLNVVGENTAWGEFSNKYMTQAAARALPDII
;
A
#
# COMPACT_ATOMS: atom_id res chain seq x y z
N MET A 1 38.98 -20.36 -21.21
CA MET A 1 39.86 -21.54 -21.33
C MET A 1 40.19 -22.05 -19.93
N SER A 2 39.92 -23.34 -19.69
CA SER A 2 40.58 -24.30 -18.75
C SER A 2 40.74 -23.90 -17.27
N VAL A 3 40.01 -24.46 -16.30
CA VAL A 3 40.04 -25.85 -15.72
C VAL A 3 41.29 -26.13 -14.87
N VAL A 4 41.07 -26.90 -13.78
CA VAL A 4 42.00 -27.56 -12.81
C VAL A 4 42.18 -26.75 -11.50
N VAL A 5 41.55 -27.04 -10.36
CA VAL A 5 41.44 -28.26 -9.50
C VAL A 5 42.78 -28.73 -8.90
N PHE A 6 43.01 -28.37 -7.63
CA PHE A 6 43.81 -29.09 -6.63
C PHE A 6 43.21 -28.65 -5.28
N CYS A 7 42.45 -29.42 -4.50
CA CYS A 7 42.65 -30.77 -3.94
C CYS A 7 44.00 -30.92 -3.21
N GLN A 8 44.09 -30.45 -1.96
CA GLN A 8 45.09 -30.88 -0.97
C GLN A 8 44.58 -30.43 0.42
N SER A 9 43.80 -31.21 1.16
CA SER A 9 44.13 -32.41 1.96
C SER A 9 44.45 -32.10 3.42
N ALA A 10 43.99 -33.00 4.29
CA ALA A 10 44.31 -33.17 5.72
C ALA A 10 43.43 -32.30 6.66
N GLN A 11 42.70 -32.82 7.65
CA GLN A 11 42.95 -33.91 8.61
C GLN A 11 41.60 -34.50 9.08
N THR A 12 41.34 -35.81 8.90
CA THR A 12 41.41 -36.89 9.90
C THR A 12 40.66 -36.68 11.25
N ASN A 13 39.46 -37.26 11.31
CA ASN A 13 39.01 -38.33 12.24
C ASN A 13 38.72 -38.04 13.74
N LYS A 14 37.51 -38.48 14.12
CA LYS A 14 37.10 -39.20 15.36
C LYS A 14 36.62 -38.41 16.58
N GLY A 15 35.36 -38.69 16.96
CA GLY A 15 34.88 -38.52 18.34
C GLY A 15 33.44 -37.98 18.41
N GLY A 16 32.45 -38.87 18.29
CA GLY A 16 31.03 -38.51 18.41
C GLY A 16 30.67 -37.99 19.80
N ASN A 17 29.89 -36.91 19.83
CA ASN A 17 29.10 -36.53 20.99
C ASN A 17 27.67 -36.31 20.48
N MET A 18 26.70 -37.04 21.03
CA MET A 18 25.29 -36.99 20.63
C MET A 18 24.74 -35.58 20.82
N GLN A 19 24.76 -34.78 19.75
CA GLN A 19 24.10 -33.48 19.71
C GLN A 19 22.60 -33.74 19.58
N SER A 20 21.89 -33.56 20.69
CA SER A 20 20.44 -33.54 20.76
C SER A 20 19.88 -32.70 19.61
N ASN A 21 19.14 -33.35 18.72
CA ASN A 21 18.66 -32.81 17.45
C ASN A 21 17.42 -31.92 17.69
N GLN A 22 17.61 -30.80 18.40
CA GLN A 22 16.57 -29.82 18.65
C GLN A 22 16.52 -28.87 17.46
N LEU A 23 15.54 -29.05 16.58
CA LEU A 23 15.23 -28.08 15.53
C LEU A 23 14.90 -26.74 16.19
N SER A 24 15.83 -25.79 16.13
CA SER A 24 15.60 -24.43 16.63
C SER A 24 14.45 -23.80 15.85
N ARG A 25 13.56 -23.06 16.55
CA ARG A 25 12.48 -22.27 15.93
C ARG A 25 12.97 -21.44 14.74
N ARG A 26 14.21 -20.95 14.81
CA ARG A 26 14.88 -20.20 13.74
C ARG A 26 15.19 -21.06 12.50
N ARG A 27 15.58 -22.32 12.68
CA ARG A 27 15.82 -23.27 11.58
C ARG A 27 14.52 -23.75 10.94
N PHE A 28 13.46 -23.91 11.72
CA PHE A 28 12.12 -24.19 11.19
C PHE A 28 11.61 -23.06 10.28
N LEU A 29 11.73 -21.79 10.72
CA LEU A 29 11.36 -20.62 9.90
C LEU A 29 12.21 -20.49 8.62
N GLN A 30 13.51 -20.80 8.68
CA GLN A 30 14.36 -20.79 7.49
C GLN A 30 13.97 -21.88 6.47
N LEU A 31 13.60 -23.07 6.94
CA LEU A 31 13.16 -24.15 6.06
C LEU A 31 11.81 -23.84 5.38
N SER A 32 10.90 -23.17 6.10
CA SER A 32 9.57 -22.80 5.57
C SER A 32 9.61 -21.61 4.62
N GLY A 33 10.58 -20.70 4.74
CA GLY A 33 10.76 -19.57 3.82
C GLY A 33 11.31 -19.97 2.43
N MET A 34 12.06 -21.06 2.32
CA MET A 34 12.68 -21.48 1.04
C MET A 34 11.73 -22.29 0.12
N GLY A 35 10.56 -22.73 0.62
CA GLY A 35 9.59 -23.49 -0.19
C GLY A 35 8.64 -22.65 -1.05
N ALA A 36 8.57 -21.33 -0.82
CA ALA A 36 7.66 -20.42 -1.55
C ALA A 36 8.33 -19.64 -2.70
N ALA A 37 9.63 -19.86 -2.95
CA ALA A 37 10.39 -19.10 -3.95
C ALA A 37 10.43 -19.74 -5.35
N SER A 38 9.90 -20.96 -5.54
CA SER A 38 10.00 -21.68 -6.82
C SER A 38 8.75 -21.63 -7.71
N ALA A 39 7.72 -20.85 -7.38
CA ALA A 39 6.46 -20.82 -8.15
C ALA A 39 6.09 -19.46 -8.78
N VAL A 40 6.95 -18.44 -8.72
CA VAL A 40 6.67 -17.10 -9.31
C VAL A 40 7.58 -16.75 -10.50
N LEU A 41 8.48 -17.65 -10.92
CA LEU A 41 9.41 -17.39 -12.02
C LEU A 41 8.86 -17.69 -13.45
N LEU A 42 7.53 -17.83 -13.64
CA LEU A 42 6.94 -18.12 -14.97
C LEU A 42 5.91 -17.11 -15.50
N ALA A 43 5.69 -15.96 -14.86
CA ALA A 43 4.72 -14.96 -15.34
C ALA A 43 5.38 -13.68 -15.91
N ALA A 44 6.65 -13.74 -16.33
CA ALA A 44 7.46 -12.57 -16.70
C ALA A 44 7.73 -12.40 -18.21
N CYS A 45 6.87 -12.89 -19.12
CA CYS A 45 7.06 -12.70 -20.57
C CYS A 45 5.76 -12.58 -21.39
N GLN A 46 4.78 -11.78 -20.98
CA GLN A 46 3.75 -11.30 -21.93
C GLN A 46 4.24 -10.02 -22.61
N ALA A 47 4.84 -10.18 -23.79
CA ALA A 47 5.15 -9.10 -24.72
C ALA A 47 3.85 -8.54 -25.35
N PRO A 48 3.73 -7.22 -25.61
CA PRO A 48 2.55 -6.67 -26.29
C PRO A 48 2.56 -7.09 -27.77
N ALA A 49 1.56 -7.87 -28.18
CA ALA A 49 1.31 -8.12 -29.60
C ALA A 49 0.49 -6.96 -30.19
N ALA A 50 1.01 -6.33 -31.24
CA ALA A 50 0.39 -5.24 -31.97
C ALA A 50 -0.83 -5.69 -32.81
N ALA A 51 -1.73 -4.72 -33.04
CA ALA A 51 -3.01 -4.81 -33.76
C ALA A 51 -2.87 -5.20 -35.25
N PRO A 52 -3.98 -5.59 -35.92
CA PRO A 52 -4.74 -4.55 -36.64
C PRO A 52 -6.27 -4.76 -36.63
N GLY A 53 -7.00 -3.65 -36.58
CA GLY A 53 -8.45 -3.63 -36.79
C GLY A 53 -8.99 -2.21 -36.75
N ALA A 54 -9.00 -1.54 -37.90
CA ALA A 54 -9.69 -0.26 -38.07
C ALA A 54 -11.20 -0.48 -37.99
N GLY A 55 -11.81 -0.06 -36.88
CA GLY A 55 -13.25 0.10 -36.71
C GLY A 55 -13.62 1.60 -36.61
N PRO A 56 -14.89 1.98 -36.87
CA PRO A 56 -15.29 3.36 -37.12
C PRO A 56 -14.97 4.31 -35.97
N ALA A 57 -14.66 5.57 -36.34
CA ALA A 57 -14.48 6.68 -35.42
C ALA A 57 -15.67 6.80 -34.45
N ALA A 58 -15.43 6.40 -33.19
CA ALA A 58 -16.31 6.72 -32.09
C ALA A 58 -16.18 8.22 -31.81
N GLY A 59 -17.32 8.90 -31.87
CA GLY A 59 -17.45 10.34 -31.67
C GLY A 59 -16.82 10.80 -30.37
N GLY A 60 -16.43 12.08 -30.40
CA GLY A 60 -15.69 12.76 -29.34
C GLY A 60 -16.06 12.30 -27.95
N GLU A 61 -15.10 11.68 -27.30
CA GLU A 61 -15.12 11.51 -25.85
C GLU A 61 -15.23 12.92 -25.27
N ALA A 62 -16.41 13.23 -24.71
CA ALA A 62 -16.54 14.41 -23.88
C ALA A 62 -15.44 14.30 -22.82
N ALA A 63 -14.56 15.30 -22.77
CA ALA A 63 -13.55 15.39 -21.73
C ALA A 63 -14.26 15.13 -20.39
N PRO A 64 -13.72 14.23 -19.52
CA PRO A 64 -14.32 14.01 -18.22
C PRO A 64 -14.51 15.38 -17.58
N ALA A 65 -15.75 15.70 -17.18
CA ALA A 65 -16.03 16.92 -16.44
C ALA A 65 -14.97 16.98 -15.33
N ALA A 66 -14.23 18.09 -15.24
CA ALA A 66 -13.14 18.23 -14.29
C ALA A 66 -13.64 17.77 -12.92
N ALA A 67 -13.15 16.61 -12.47
CA ALA A 67 -13.58 16.03 -11.22
C ALA A 67 -13.15 17.01 -10.14
N LYS A 68 -14.11 17.56 -9.39
CA LYS A 68 -13.80 18.45 -8.28
C LYS A 68 -12.91 17.70 -7.31
N THR A 69 -11.79 18.31 -6.93
CA THR A 69 -10.90 17.69 -5.94
C THR A 69 -11.57 17.81 -4.58
N GLU A 70 -11.93 16.67 -4.00
CA GLU A 70 -12.53 16.60 -2.67
C GLU A 70 -11.45 16.78 -1.60
N ILE A 71 -11.69 17.65 -0.63
CA ILE A 71 -10.83 17.88 0.54
C ILE A 71 -11.62 17.48 1.77
N ARG A 72 -11.16 16.46 2.48
CA ARG A 72 -11.77 15.99 3.73
C ARG A 72 -11.17 16.73 4.91
N VAL A 73 -12.01 17.35 5.72
CA VAL A 73 -11.58 18.12 6.90
C VAL A 73 -12.24 17.55 8.15
N ALA A 74 -11.42 17.13 9.10
CA ALA A 74 -11.86 16.63 10.39
C ALA A 74 -11.84 17.72 11.45
N HIS A 75 -12.93 17.78 12.21
CA HIS A 75 -13.06 18.69 13.36
C HIS A 75 -13.38 17.90 14.62
N ALA A 76 -12.99 18.48 15.75
CA ALA A 76 -13.26 17.96 17.09
C ALA A 76 -14.00 18.97 17.98
N TRP A 77 -14.61 19.97 17.35
CA TRP A 77 -15.19 21.13 18.03
C TRP A 77 -16.57 20.83 18.58
N ASP A 78 -17.00 21.65 19.54
CA ASP A 78 -18.37 21.62 20.03
C ASP A 78 -19.37 21.83 18.87
N ALA A 79 -20.52 21.16 18.95
CA ALA A 79 -21.56 21.23 17.92
C ALA A 79 -22.03 22.67 17.63
N SER A 80 -21.87 23.59 18.58
CA SER A 80 -22.19 25.00 18.41
C SER A 80 -21.38 25.70 17.32
N PHE A 81 -20.19 25.18 16.98
CA PHE A 81 -19.33 25.75 15.93
C PHE A 81 -19.67 25.22 14.53
N TRP A 82 -20.48 24.16 14.43
CA TRP A 82 -20.81 23.54 13.15
C TRP A 82 -21.52 24.47 12.15
N PRO A 83 -22.47 25.32 12.54
CA PRO A 83 -23.11 26.26 11.61
C PRO A 83 -22.11 27.26 10.99
N VAL A 84 -21.10 27.67 11.77
CA VAL A 84 -20.04 28.57 11.27
C VAL A 84 -19.12 27.83 10.30
N GLN A 85 -18.84 26.55 10.56
CA GLN A 85 -18.07 25.71 9.66
C GLN A 85 -18.80 25.49 8.32
N GLU A 86 -20.10 25.20 8.35
CA GLU A 86 -20.90 25.05 7.13
C GLU A 86 -20.92 26.34 6.30
N GLU A 87 -21.02 27.51 6.95
CA GLU A 87 -20.94 28.81 6.26
C GLU A 87 -19.55 29.03 5.63
N PHE A 88 -18.49 28.63 6.31
CA PHE A 88 -17.13 28.69 5.78
C PHE A 88 -16.97 27.76 4.56
N ASP A 89 -17.43 26.52 4.65
CA ASP A 89 -17.35 25.52 3.59
C ASP A 89 -18.14 25.99 2.35
N GLN A 90 -19.33 26.58 2.54
CA GLN A 90 -20.11 27.17 1.46
C GLN A 90 -19.35 28.29 0.75
N LYS A 91 -18.81 29.26 1.50
CA LYS A 91 -18.04 30.38 0.92
C LYS A 91 -16.75 29.91 0.25
N PHE A 92 -16.12 28.86 0.78
CA PHE A 92 -14.93 28.27 0.18
C PHE A 92 -15.26 27.59 -1.15
N ASN A 93 -16.33 26.81 -1.19
CA ASN A 93 -16.79 26.12 -2.41
C ASN A 93 -17.28 27.10 -3.48
N GLU A 94 -17.86 28.25 -3.10
CA GLU A 94 -18.21 29.33 -4.02
C GLU A 94 -16.98 29.98 -4.65
N LYS A 95 -15.93 30.21 -3.84
CA LYS A 95 -14.68 30.84 -4.30
C LYS A 95 -13.83 29.89 -5.14
N TYR A 96 -13.85 28.60 -4.84
CA TYR A 96 -13.06 27.57 -5.50
C TYR A 96 -13.98 26.48 -6.05
N PRO A 97 -14.59 26.69 -7.24
CA PRO A 97 -15.54 25.74 -7.82
C PRO A 97 -14.90 24.39 -8.19
N ASP A 98 -13.58 24.36 -8.33
CA ASP A 98 -12.78 23.17 -8.64
C ASP A 98 -12.53 22.28 -7.42
N LEU A 99 -12.83 22.77 -6.21
CA LEU A 99 -12.65 22.06 -4.94
C LEU A 99 -14.02 21.77 -4.30
N ASN A 100 -14.08 20.68 -3.54
CA ASN A 100 -15.24 20.35 -2.71
C ASN A 100 -14.78 20.03 -1.29
N VAL A 101 -15.02 20.93 -0.35
CA VAL A 101 -14.69 20.69 1.06
C VAL A 101 -15.79 19.88 1.72
N VAL A 102 -15.42 18.76 2.32
CA VAL A 102 -16.30 17.88 3.10
C VAL A 102 -15.80 17.86 4.54
N GLY A 103 -16.47 18.64 5.39
CA GLY A 103 -16.25 18.62 6.82
C GLY A 103 -16.91 17.41 7.49
N GLU A 104 -16.21 16.77 8.42
CA GLU A 104 -16.80 15.87 9.41
C GLU A 104 -16.49 16.36 10.82
N ASN A 105 -17.49 16.35 11.71
CA ASN A 105 -17.28 16.60 13.14
C ASN A 105 -17.31 15.29 13.92
N THR A 106 -16.26 15.05 14.71
CA THR A 106 -16.18 13.90 15.60
C THR A 106 -16.09 14.42 17.04
N ALA A 107 -16.91 13.88 17.95
CA ALA A 107 -16.82 14.26 19.36
C ALA A 107 -15.41 14.06 19.92
N TRP A 108 -14.93 14.98 20.76
CA TRP A 108 -13.55 14.99 21.29
C TRP A 108 -13.10 13.64 21.87
N GLY A 109 -13.97 12.96 22.62
CA GLY A 109 -13.66 11.66 23.22
C GLY A 109 -13.37 10.55 22.20
N GLU A 110 -13.94 10.62 21.00
CA GLU A 110 -13.78 9.64 19.93
C GLU A 110 -12.75 10.06 18.88
N PHE A 111 -12.37 11.35 18.85
CA PHE A 111 -11.47 11.93 17.85
C PHE A 111 -10.14 11.16 17.75
N SER A 112 -9.46 10.98 18.88
CA SER A 112 -8.16 10.31 18.92
C SER A 112 -8.24 8.85 18.42
N ASN A 113 -9.24 8.09 18.86
CA ASN A 113 -9.39 6.68 18.48
C ASN A 113 -9.72 6.53 16.99
N LYS A 114 -10.63 7.38 16.47
CA LYS A 114 -11.04 7.36 15.07
C LYS A 114 -9.88 7.67 14.14
N TYR A 115 -9.16 8.78 14.37
CA TYR A 115 -8.10 9.20 13.47
C TYR A 115 -6.83 8.37 13.58
N MET A 116 -6.52 7.79 14.75
CA MET A 116 -5.45 6.80 14.85
C MET A 116 -5.77 5.52 14.07
N THR A 117 -7.03 5.08 14.09
CA THR A 117 -7.47 3.91 13.30
C THR A 117 -7.42 4.22 11.80
N GLN A 118 -7.87 5.42 11.40
CA GLN A 118 -7.76 5.88 10.01
C GLN A 118 -6.30 6.04 9.58
N ALA A 119 -5.40 6.42 10.50
CA ALA A 119 -3.97 6.51 10.22
C ALA A 119 -3.35 5.15 9.92
N ALA A 120 -3.69 4.14 10.73
CA ALA A 120 -3.30 2.76 10.45
C ALA A 120 -3.89 2.25 9.12
N ALA A 121 -5.11 2.67 8.78
CA ALA A 121 -5.78 2.32 7.54
C ALA A 121 -5.31 3.12 6.30
N ARG A 122 -4.41 4.11 6.47
CA ARG A 122 -4.03 5.08 5.41
C ARG A 122 -5.23 5.79 4.77
N ALA A 123 -6.23 6.10 5.59
CA ALA A 123 -7.48 6.73 5.16
C ALA A 123 -7.74 8.04 5.93
N LEU A 124 -6.69 8.70 6.43
CA LEU A 124 -6.83 9.98 7.11
C LEU A 124 -7.51 11.01 6.19
N PRO A 125 -8.28 11.95 6.76
CA PRO A 125 -8.66 13.18 6.07
C PRO A 125 -7.41 14.00 5.73
N ASP A 126 -7.55 14.94 4.79
CA ASP A 126 -6.47 15.81 4.35
C ASP A 126 -6.07 16.83 5.43
N ILE A 127 -7.03 17.23 6.26
CA ILE A 127 -6.86 18.18 7.36
C ILE A 127 -7.50 17.60 8.63
N ILE A 128 -6.79 17.68 9.77
CA ILE A 128 -7.18 17.20 11.10
C ILE A 128 -7.01 18.30 12.14
#